data_AF-A0A5C0UHW9-F1
#
_entry.id   AF-A0A5C0UHW9-F1
#
_cell.length_a   1.000
_cell.length_b   1.000
_cell.length_c   1.000
_cell.angle_alpha   90.00
_cell.angle_beta   90.00
_cell.angle_gamma   90.00
#
_symmetry.space_group_name_H-M   'P 1'
#
loop_
_entity.id
_entity.type
_entity.pdbx_description
1 polymer ?
#
loop_
_entity_poly.entity_id
_entity_poly.type
_entity_poly.pdbx_seq_one_letter_code
_entity_poly.pdbx_strand_id
1 'polypeptide(L)'
;MNGMLIKDCGIFVPSNCVSNFDLQKKLDTSDEWIKTRTGISSRFIAEKETTYSMAYESAKNLNLGNVKIILCATSTPDCNFPTCSSYVHGKLGLGKDVMCFDIHDACNGFVQAFTTAMVFLQNMPEDSEALIIGSEKMSSILDWNDRSTAVLFGDGAGAVLVNNKFGKLLKYSSYSKPSFDSLNVENTTTKINDKEFGNGSIKMNGQDVFKNACSSMREDVINIVKESGEVDWFIPHQANLRILKKVSENLSGIKNLVYNGDKYGNTSAASIPLALYDVFKEGKLSSGQKLLFTGFAAGFRWGSVLVQL
;
A
#
# COMPACT_ATOMS: atom_id res chain seq x y z
N MET A 1 10.29 -18.54 11.90
CA MET A 1 10.32 -18.74 10.44
C MET A 1 11.75 -18.56 9.96
N ASN A 2 12.59 -19.59 10.11
CA ASN A 2 13.99 -19.48 9.63
C ASN A 2 13.99 -19.74 8.12
N GLY A 3 14.71 -18.93 7.36
CA GLY A 3 14.97 -19.20 5.94
C GLY A 3 13.93 -18.68 4.94
N MET A 4 13.37 -17.48 5.13
CA MET A 4 12.41 -16.87 4.20
C MET A 4 12.83 -15.45 3.79
N LEU A 5 12.44 -15.02 2.58
CA LEU A 5 12.65 -13.65 2.08
C LEU A 5 12.10 -12.59 3.03
N ILE A 6 10.83 -12.75 3.43
CA ILE A 6 10.17 -11.88 4.40
C ILE A 6 10.54 -12.38 5.79
N LYS A 7 11.39 -11.62 6.48
CA LYS A 7 11.92 -11.96 7.81
C LYS A 7 10.94 -11.59 8.91
N ASP A 8 10.30 -10.42 8.80
CA ASP A 8 9.38 -9.91 9.79
C ASP A 8 8.40 -8.90 9.18
N CYS A 9 7.23 -8.77 9.79
CA CYS A 9 6.20 -7.81 9.41
C CYS A 9 5.61 -7.13 10.65
N GLY A 10 5.32 -5.85 10.56
CA GLY A 10 4.74 -5.07 11.64
C GLY A 10 3.73 -4.07 11.11
N ILE A 11 2.76 -3.71 11.93
CA ILE A 11 1.72 -2.75 11.57
C ILE A 11 1.49 -1.76 12.70
N PHE A 12 1.03 -0.58 12.33
CA PHE A 12 0.42 0.36 13.24
C PHE A 12 -0.91 0.82 12.66
N VAL A 13 -1.95 0.75 13.47
CA VAL A 13 -3.31 1.14 13.12
C VAL A 13 -3.81 2.07 14.23
N PRO A 14 -4.29 3.28 13.91
CA PRO A 14 -4.82 4.19 14.91
C PRO A 14 -5.93 3.57 15.77
N SER A 15 -6.13 4.09 16.98
CA SER A 15 -7.14 3.55 17.90
C SER A 15 -8.57 3.94 17.56
N ASN A 16 -8.78 5.08 16.89
CA ASN A 16 -10.11 5.57 16.54
C ASN A 16 -10.66 4.80 15.32
N CYS A 17 -11.50 3.80 15.60
CA CYS A 17 -12.24 3.03 14.60
C CYS A 17 -13.57 3.72 14.27
N VAL A 18 -13.71 4.16 13.01
CA VAL A 18 -14.92 4.78 12.48
C VAL A 18 -15.70 3.74 11.68
N SER A 19 -16.88 3.38 12.17
CA SER A 19 -17.79 2.46 11.48
C SER A 19 -18.63 3.17 10.42
N ASN A 20 -19.26 2.39 9.54
CA ASN A 20 -20.25 2.95 8.60
C ASN A 20 -21.43 3.64 9.32
N PHE A 21 -21.84 3.15 10.49
CA PHE A 21 -22.90 3.78 11.30
C PHE A 21 -22.49 5.14 11.83
N ASP A 22 -21.19 5.37 12.08
CA ASP A 22 -20.69 6.68 12.48
C ASP A 22 -20.68 7.67 11.33
N LEU A 23 -20.35 7.21 10.12
CA LEU A 23 -20.43 8.03 8.90
C LEU A 23 -21.88 8.39 8.53
N GLN A 24 -22.82 7.46 8.68
CA GLN A 24 -24.25 7.70 8.43
C GLN A 24 -24.84 8.83 9.30
N LYS A 25 -24.27 9.11 10.48
CA LYS A 25 -24.71 10.23 11.33
C LYS A 25 -24.34 11.60 10.75
N LYS A 26 -23.37 11.66 9.83
CA LYS A 26 -22.78 12.90 9.29
C LYS A 26 -22.98 13.06 7.78
N LEU A 27 -23.19 11.95 7.05
CA LEU A 27 -23.28 11.89 5.60
C LEU A 27 -24.61 11.26 5.16
N ASP A 28 -25.13 11.70 4.02
CA ASP A 28 -26.25 11.03 3.33
C ASP A 28 -25.78 9.69 2.75
N THR A 29 -25.73 8.65 3.59
CA THR A 29 -25.28 7.30 3.26
C THR A 29 -25.89 6.26 4.22
N SER A 30 -25.59 4.98 4.01
CA SER A 30 -25.97 3.90 4.91
C SER A 30 -24.91 2.79 4.93
N ASP A 31 -24.89 1.98 5.99
CA ASP A 31 -24.02 0.81 6.08
C ASP A 31 -24.18 -0.14 4.88
N GLU A 32 -25.42 -0.42 4.49
CA GLU A 32 -25.73 -1.26 3.34
C GLU A 32 -25.18 -0.67 2.03
N TRP A 33 -25.33 0.65 1.83
CA TRP A 33 -24.83 1.32 0.64
C TRP A 33 -23.31 1.26 0.55
N ILE A 34 -22.61 1.53 1.66
CA ILE A 34 -21.13 1.50 1.72
C ILE A 34 -20.63 0.08 1.46
N LYS A 35 -21.15 -0.93 2.18
CA LYS A 35 -20.74 -2.33 2.00
C LYS A 35 -20.98 -2.83 0.59
N THR A 36 -22.15 -2.54 0.01
CA THR A 36 -22.48 -2.99 -1.35
C THR A 36 -21.54 -2.38 -2.40
N ARG A 37 -21.19 -1.10 -2.24
CA ARG A 37 -20.33 -0.41 -3.21
C ARG A 37 -18.85 -0.62 -3.01
N THR A 38 -18.41 -0.93 -1.80
CA THR A 38 -16.99 -0.87 -1.44
C THR A 38 -16.47 -2.13 -0.75
N GLY A 39 -17.35 -2.89 -0.08
CA GLY A 39 -17.00 -3.97 0.84
C GLY A 39 -16.56 -3.50 2.23
N ILE A 40 -16.44 -2.19 2.45
CA ILE A 40 -15.86 -1.62 3.67
C ILE A 40 -16.90 -1.56 4.79
N SER A 41 -16.50 -1.98 6.00
CA SER A 41 -17.33 -1.93 7.22
C SER A 41 -16.82 -0.93 8.25
N SER A 42 -15.50 -0.71 8.27
CA SER A 42 -14.83 0.24 9.16
C SER A 42 -13.57 0.82 8.52
N ARG A 43 -13.07 1.91 9.11
CA ARG A 43 -11.73 2.44 8.91
C ARG A 43 -11.16 2.97 10.21
N PHE A 44 -9.85 3.19 10.24
CA PHE A 44 -9.18 3.80 11.38
C PHE A 44 -8.69 5.19 11.00
N ILE A 45 -8.83 6.14 11.91
CA ILE A 45 -8.49 7.54 11.68
C ILE A 45 -7.46 8.00 12.71
N ALA A 46 -6.34 8.54 12.24
CA ALA A 46 -5.26 9.05 13.08
C ALA A 46 -5.65 10.42 13.65
N GLU A 47 -5.65 10.52 14.98
CA GLU A 47 -5.97 11.78 15.67
C GLU A 47 -4.69 12.56 15.95
N LYS A 48 -3.82 11.97 16.78
CA LYS A 48 -2.54 12.57 17.19
C LYS A 48 -1.38 12.05 16.37
N GLU A 49 -1.56 10.88 15.79
CA GLU A 49 -0.55 10.20 14.99
C GLU A 49 -0.38 10.93 13.66
N THR A 50 0.88 11.05 13.27
CA THR A 50 1.33 11.56 11.98
C THR A 50 1.77 10.40 11.09
N THR A 51 1.88 10.61 9.78
CA THR A 51 2.35 9.60 8.84
C THR A 51 3.72 9.06 9.24
N TYR A 52 4.63 9.92 9.71
CA TYR A 52 5.97 9.49 10.11
C TYR A 52 5.95 8.72 11.44
N SER A 53 5.11 9.13 12.39
CA SER A 53 4.97 8.41 13.65
C SER A 53 4.38 7.00 13.45
N MET A 54 3.37 6.85 12.59
CA MET A 54 2.79 5.54 12.27
C MET A 54 3.82 4.64 11.58
N ALA A 55 4.61 5.20 10.65
CA ALA A 55 5.69 4.47 9.99
C ALA A 55 6.68 3.89 11.01
N TYR A 56 7.18 4.72 11.93
CA TYR A 56 8.07 4.26 13.00
C TYR A 56 7.42 3.19 13.88
N GLU A 57 6.18 3.41 14.33
CA GLU A 57 5.47 2.50 15.22
C GLU A 57 5.24 1.11 14.58
N SER A 58 5.02 1.05 13.27
CA SER A 58 4.93 -0.22 12.53
C SER A 58 6.26 -0.98 12.44
N ALA A 59 7.39 -0.29 12.56
CA ALA A 59 8.73 -0.88 12.39
C ALA A 59 9.49 -1.12 13.71
N LYS A 60 9.14 -0.41 14.80
CA LYS A 60 9.96 -0.34 16.03
C LYS A 60 10.23 -1.67 16.74
N ASN A 61 9.35 -2.66 16.54
CA ASN A 61 9.44 -3.98 17.19
C ASN A 61 9.90 -5.09 16.24
N LEU A 62 10.29 -4.75 15.01
CA LEU A 62 10.80 -5.73 14.06
C LEU A 62 12.17 -6.25 14.50
N ASN A 63 12.46 -7.51 14.19
CA ASN A 63 13.76 -8.11 14.43
C ASN A 63 14.80 -7.63 13.40
N LEU A 64 15.22 -6.37 13.51
CA LEU A 64 16.20 -5.75 12.61
C LEU A 64 17.59 -6.37 12.78
N GLY A 65 18.25 -6.64 11.66
CA GLY A 65 19.64 -7.07 11.57
C GLY A 65 20.48 -6.07 10.78
N ASN A 66 21.06 -6.52 9.68
CA ASN A 66 21.92 -5.71 8.82
C ASN A 66 21.11 -4.89 7.81
N VAL A 67 20.29 -3.95 8.33
CA VAL A 67 19.49 -3.05 7.48
C VAL A 67 20.41 -2.14 6.69
N LYS A 68 20.28 -2.15 5.36
CA LYS A 68 21.06 -1.30 4.43
C LYS A 68 20.23 -0.25 3.71
N ILE A 69 18.91 -0.42 3.66
CA ILE A 69 18.01 0.51 2.98
C ILE A 69 16.67 0.59 3.71
N ILE A 70 16.13 1.81 3.80
CA ILE A 70 14.78 2.11 4.27
C ILE A 70 14.04 2.84 3.17
N LEU A 71 12.91 2.27 2.75
CA LEU A 71 12.01 2.88 1.78
C LEU A 71 10.65 3.12 2.43
N CYS A 72 10.20 4.37 2.43
CA CYS A 72 8.86 4.73 2.90
C CYS A 72 7.99 5.16 1.70
N ALA A 73 6.96 4.39 1.40
CA ALA A 73 5.94 4.74 0.43
C ALA A 73 4.82 5.56 1.12
N THR A 74 4.62 6.80 0.66
CA THR A 74 3.56 7.67 1.17
C THR A 74 3.18 8.77 0.18
N SER A 75 1.89 9.10 0.14
CA SER A 75 1.36 10.29 -0.52
C SER A 75 0.86 11.35 0.46
N THR A 76 0.98 11.11 1.76
CA THR A 76 0.61 12.04 2.83
C THR A 76 1.78 12.32 3.78
N PRO A 77 2.95 12.77 3.28
CA PRO A 77 4.10 13.02 4.14
C PRO A 77 3.81 14.18 5.11
N ASP A 78 4.38 14.12 6.32
CA ASP A 78 4.22 15.16 7.33
C ASP A 78 4.84 16.51 6.88
N CYS A 79 5.85 16.45 6.02
CA CYS A 79 6.50 17.61 5.42
C CYS A 79 7.14 17.25 4.06
N ASN A 80 7.44 18.25 3.23
CA ASN A 80 8.10 18.04 1.93
C ASN A 80 9.55 17.54 2.08
N PHE A 81 10.23 18.00 3.12
CA PHE A 81 11.54 17.55 3.57
C PHE A 81 11.71 17.91 5.05
N PRO A 82 12.42 17.10 5.84
CA PRO A 82 13.09 15.83 5.51
C PRO A 82 12.12 14.66 5.26
N THR A 83 12.61 13.50 4.82
CA THR A 83 11.77 12.34 4.41
C THR A 83 11.29 11.49 5.59
N CYS A 84 10.19 10.76 5.41
CA CYS A 84 9.67 9.77 6.36
C CYS A 84 10.71 8.70 6.69
N SER A 85 11.39 8.18 5.66
CA SER A 85 12.49 7.22 5.80
C SER A 85 13.61 7.72 6.70
N SER A 86 14.00 9.00 6.58
CA SER A 86 15.03 9.59 7.45
C SER A 86 14.56 9.78 8.89
N TYR A 87 13.27 10.08 9.09
CA TYR A 87 12.67 10.12 10.43
C TYR A 87 12.70 8.74 11.09
N VAL A 88 12.26 7.70 10.37
CA VAL A 88 12.26 6.31 10.87
C VAL A 88 13.70 5.84 11.16
N HIS A 89 14.65 6.14 10.27
CA HIS A 89 16.08 5.86 10.46
C HIS A 89 16.60 6.41 11.80
N GLY A 90 16.39 7.70 12.04
CA GLY A 90 16.84 8.36 13.26
C GLY A 90 16.16 7.82 14.52
N LYS A 91 14.86 7.49 14.43
CA LYS A 91 14.10 6.92 15.55
C LYS A 91 14.50 5.48 15.90
N LEU A 92 14.89 4.68 14.90
CA LEU A 92 15.39 3.32 15.09
C LEU A 92 16.88 3.29 15.52
N GLY A 93 17.59 4.42 15.46
CA GLY A 93 18.99 4.50 15.85
C GLY A 93 19.94 3.73 14.91
N LEU A 94 19.60 3.64 13.62
CA LEU A 94 20.36 2.86 12.65
C LEU A 94 21.67 3.55 12.22
N GLY A 95 22.59 2.75 11.68
CA GLY A 95 23.91 3.22 11.24
C GLY A 95 23.84 4.27 10.11
N LYS A 96 24.88 5.10 10.00
CA LYS A 96 24.97 6.17 8.98
C LYS A 96 25.09 5.65 7.54
N ASP A 97 25.40 4.37 7.36
CA ASP A 97 25.53 3.69 6.07
C ASP A 97 24.19 3.20 5.50
N VAL A 98 23.08 3.43 6.22
CA VAL A 98 21.73 3.05 5.77
C VAL A 98 21.18 4.08 4.79
N MET A 99 20.87 3.63 3.58
CA MET A 99 20.24 4.46 2.55
C MET A 99 18.77 4.73 2.89
N CYS A 100 18.32 5.98 2.79
CA CYS A 100 16.96 6.38 3.14
C CYS A 100 16.36 7.29 2.06
N PHE A 101 15.23 6.91 1.48
CA PHE A 101 14.42 7.80 0.65
C PHE A 101 12.96 7.35 0.60
N ASP A 102 12.08 8.29 0.25
CA ASP A 102 10.64 8.03 0.15
C ASP A 102 10.25 7.77 -1.31
N ILE A 103 9.16 7.01 -1.50
CA ILE A 103 8.56 6.74 -2.79
C ILE A 103 7.16 7.31 -2.84
N HIS A 104 6.94 8.21 -3.80
CA HIS A 104 5.65 8.83 -4.06
C HIS A 104 5.06 8.26 -5.36
N ASP A 105 4.28 7.18 -5.25
CA ASP A 105 3.53 6.56 -6.35
C ASP A 105 2.09 6.23 -5.92
N ALA A 106 1.53 7.07 -5.02
CA ALA A 106 0.20 6.92 -4.42
C ALA A 106 -0.07 5.48 -3.96
N CYS A 107 -1.25 4.94 -4.26
CA CYS A 107 -1.64 3.59 -3.86
C CYS A 107 -0.74 2.46 -4.40
N ASN A 108 0.10 2.73 -5.40
CA ASN A 108 1.07 1.78 -5.99
C ASN A 108 2.46 1.92 -5.33
N GLY A 109 2.62 2.88 -4.40
CA GLY A 109 3.88 3.20 -3.73
C GLY A 109 4.54 1.99 -3.08
N PHE A 110 3.78 1.12 -2.40
CA PHE A 110 4.37 -0.05 -1.76
C PHE A 110 4.90 -1.08 -2.77
N VAL A 111 4.23 -1.27 -3.91
CA VAL A 111 4.73 -2.17 -4.97
C VAL A 111 6.05 -1.65 -5.53
N GLN A 112 6.16 -0.34 -5.76
CA GLN A 112 7.40 0.28 -6.21
C GLN A 112 8.50 0.19 -5.13
N ALA A 113 8.18 0.50 -3.87
CA ALA A 113 9.13 0.38 -2.77
C ALA A 113 9.65 -1.04 -2.60
N PHE A 114 8.77 -2.02 -2.68
CA PHE A 114 9.15 -3.42 -2.62
C PHE A 114 10.07 -3.80 -3.80
N THR A 115 9.69 -3.42 -5.02
CA THR A 115 10.49 -3.69 -6.22
C THR A 115 11.87 -3.05 -6.14
N THR A 116 11.92 -1.76 -5.77
CA THR A 116 13.17 -1.00 -5.61
C THR A 116 14.07 -1.62 -4.54
N ALA A 117 13.52 -1.98 -3.37
CA ALA A 117 14.28 -2.66 -2.33
C ALA A 117 14.90 -3.97 -2.82
N MET A 118 14.13 -4.81 -3.51
CA MET A 118 14.62 -6.08 -4.03
C MET A 118 15.76 -5.89 -5.05
N VAL A 119 15.66 -4.90 -5.94
CA VAL A 119 16.72 -4.59 -6.91
C VAL A 119 18.01 -4.10 -6.23
N PHE A 120 17.90 -3.26 -5.20
CA PHE A 120 19.06 -2.83 -4.42
C PHE A 120 19.69 -4.01 -3.68
N LEU A 121 18.88 -4.79 -2.97
CA LEU A 121 19.33 -5.92 -2.17
C LEU A 121 20.10 -6.99 -2.97
N GLN A 122 19.72 -7.21 -4.23
CA GLN A 122 20.45 -8.13 -5.14
C GLN A 122 21.91 -7.73 -5.38
N ASN A 123 22.27 -6.47 -5.16
CA ASN A 123 23.62 -5.94 -5.37
C ASN A 123 24.37 -5.67 -4.05
N MET A 124 23.78 -6.03 -2.91
CA MET A 124 24.36 -5.84 -1.57
C MET A 124 24.99 -7.15 -1.05
N PRO A 125 25.88 -7.09 -0.04
CA PRO A 125 26.43 -8.28 0.61
C PRO A 125 25.32 -9.23 1.09
N GLU A 126 25.61 -10.54 1.13
CA GLU A 126 24.68 -11.53 1.69
C GLU A 126 24.26 -11.14 3.12
N ASP A 127 23.05 -11.53 3.52
CA ASP A 127 22.42 -11.15 4.80
C ASP A 127 22.13 -9.65 4.95
N SER A 128 22.11 -8.87 3.85
CA SER A 128 21.62 -7.48 3.88
C SER A 128 20.10 -7.44 3.93
N GLU A 129 19.57 -6.45 4.65
CA GLU A 129 18.13 -6.28 4.87
C GLU A 129 17.61 -4.93 4.33
N ALA A 130 16.36 -4.95 3.87
CA ALA A 130 15.61 -3.76 3.51
C ALA A 130 14.36 -3.64 4.38
N LEU A 131 14.16 -2.44 4.93
CA LEU A 131 12.94 -2.06 5.64
C LEU A 131 12.02 -1.29 4.69
N ILE A 132 10.91 -1.90 4.31
CA ILE A 132 9.94 -1.35 3.35
C ILE A 132 8.68 -0.99 4.11
N ILE A 133 8.28 0.27 4.06
CA ILE A 133 7.15 0.78 4.85
C ILE A 133 6.14 1.44 3.90
N GLY A 134 4.86 1.09 4.03
CA GLY A 134 3.75 1.91 3.51
C GLY A 134 3.08 2.60 4.69
N SER A 135 2.99 3.94 4.69
CA SER A 135 2.37 4.70 5.78
C SER A 135 1.55 5.86 5.23
N GLU A 136 0.29 5.95 5.62
CA GLU A 136 -0.64 6.95 5.08
C GLU A 136 -1.61 7.47 6.15
N LYS A 137 -1.76 8.80 6.18
CA LYS A 137 -2.84 9.52 6.86
C LYS A 137 -3.79 10.10 5.82
N MET A 138 -4.42 9.24 5.02
CA MET A 138 -5.33 9.65 3.95
C MET A 138 -6.47 10.53 4.47
N SER A 139 -6.91 10.34 5.72
CA SER A 139 -7.93 11.16 6.38
C SER A 139 -7.63 12.65 6.40
N SER A 140 -6.35 13.04 6.37
CA SER A 140 -5.91 14.44 6.40
C SER A 140 -6.18 15.19 5.09
N ILE A 141 -6.46 14.45 4.01
CA ILE A 141 -6.71 14.98 2.67
C ILE A 141 -8.10 14.57 2.17
N LEU A 142 -9.06 14.33 3.06
CA LEU A 142 -10.47 14.07 2.72
C LEU A 142 -11.34 15.31 2.87
N ASP A 143 -12.30 15.49 1.97
CA ASP A 143 -13.49 16.28 2.27
C ASP A 143 -14.48 15.36 2.99
N TRP A 144 -14.63 15.56 4.30
CA TRP A 144 -15.52 14.77 5.13
C TRP A 144 -17.01 14.98 4.83
N ASN A 145 -17.38 15.94 3.96
CA ASN A 145 -18.73 16.10 3.43
C ASN A 145 -18.93 15.38 2.08
N ASP A 146 -17.85 14.98 1.41
CA ASP A 146 -17.92 14.19 0.18
C ASP A 146 -18.05 12.70 0.50
N ARG A 147 -19.29 12.21 0.48
CA ARG A 147 -19.58 10.79 0.70
C ARG A 147 -18.90 9.85 -0.31
N SER A 148 -18.46 10.33 -1.47
CA SER A 148 -17.87 9.46 -2.49
C SER A 148 -16.44 9.03 -2.15
N THR A 149 -15.74 9.80 -1.32
CA THR A 149 -14.36 9.55 -0.89
C THR A 149 -14.24 9.30 0.61
N ALA A 150 -14.98 10.03 1.45
CA ALA A 150 -14.95 9.91 2.92
C ALA A 150 -15.28 8.48 3.42
N VAL A 151 -16.09 7.74 2.67
CA VAL A 151 -16.48 6.35 2.98
C VAL A 151 -15.50 5.29 2.46
N LEU A 152 -14.37 5.69 1.88
CA LEU A 152 -13.37 4.77 1.29
C LEU A 152 -12.12 4.72 2.14
N PHE A 153 -11.54 5.86 2.44
CA PHE A 153 -10.18 5.91 2.96
C PHE A 153 -10.11 5.67 4.47
N GLY A 154 -8.93 5.24 4.89
CA GLY A 154 -8.52 5.09 6.28
C GLY A 154 -7.02 5.34 6.41
N ASP A 155 -6.54 5.32 7.64
CA ASP A 155 -5.15 5.59 7.99
C ASP A 155 -4.48 4.34 8.56
N GLY A 156 -3.16 4.27 8.40
CA GLY A 156 -2.34 3.24 9.01
C GLY A 156 -0.98 3.11 8.38
N ALA A 157 -0.17 2.22 8.95
CA ALA A 157 1.14 1.87 8.44
C ALA A 157 1.40 0.37 8.53
N GLY A 158 2.14 -0.15 7.56
CA GLY A 158 2.68 -1.49 7.57
C GLY A 158 4.15 -1.49 7.15
N ALA A 159 4.97 -2.21 7.89
CA ALA A 159 6.39 -2.37 7.67
C ALA A 159 6.73 -3.84 7.38
N VAL A 160 7.58 -4.07 6.38
CA VAL A 160 8.04 -5.39 5.95
C VAL A 160 9.55 -5.38 5.91
N LEU A 161 10.15 -6.30 6.65
CA LEU A 161 11.59 -6.54 6.67
C LEU A 161 11.91 -7.71 5.74
N VAL A 162 12.67 -7.45 4.69
CA VAL A 162 13.13 -8.47 3.74
C VAL A 162 14.66 -8.58 3.75
N ASN A 163 15.18 -9.76 3.44
CA ASN A 163 16.61 -10.02 3.32
C ASN A 163 16.99 -10.49 1.92
N ASN A 164 18.27 -10.50 1.58
CA ASN A 164 18.76 -11.00 0.28
C ASN A 164 19.35 -12.41 0.32
N LYS A 165 19.22 -13.13 1.44
CA LYS A 165 19.73 -14.49 1.60
C LYS A 165 18.74 -15.57 1.16
N PHE A 166 17.45 -15.32 1.39
CA PHE A 166 16.39 -16.27 1.10
C PHE A 166 15.38 -15.71 0.11
N GLY A 167 14.73 -16.64 -0.62
CA GLY A 167 13.79 -16.31 -1.68
C GLY A 167 14.41 -15.50 -2.82
N LYS A 168 13.57 -14.94 -3.68
CA LYS A 168 14.01 -14.12 -4.83
C LYS A 168 12.88 -13.31 -5.44
N LEU A 169 13.26 -12.19 -6.05
CA LEU A 169 12.43 -11.47 -7.01
C LEU A 169 12.30 -12.33 -8.28
N LEU A 170 11.06 -12.69 -8.65
CA LEU A 170 10.78 -13.48 -9.86
C LEU A 170 10.45 -12.57 -11.04
N LYS A 171 9.57 -11.60 -10.83
CA LYS A 171 9.10 -10.69 -11.87
C LYS A 171 8.59 -9.40 -11.24
N TYR A 172 8.71 -8.30 -11.96
CA TYR A 172 8.04 -7.05 -11.64
C TYR A 172 7.57 -6.37 -12.92
N SER A 173 6.62 -5.46 -12.78
CA SER A 173 6.08 -4.65 -13.86
C SER A 173 5.71 -3.27 -13.34
N SER A 174 5.81 -2.26 -14.20
CA SER A 174 5.47 -0.87 -13.86
C SER A 174 5.02 -0.16 -15.12
N TYR A 175 3.84 0.45 -15.07
CA TYR A 175 3.19 1.05 -16.22
C TYR A 175 2.65 2.44 -15.89
N SER A 176 2.43 3.24 -16.94
CA SER A 176 1.94 4.61 -16.83
C SER A 176 0.91 4.89 -17.91
N LYS A 177 -0.24 5.42 -17.52
CA LYS A 177 -1.26 5.97 -18.42
C LYS A 177 -1.76 7.27 -17.82
N PRO A 178 -1.13 8.41 -18.14
CA PRO A 178 -1.37 9.63 -17.39
C PRO A 178 -2.84 10.10 -17.41
N SER A 179 -3.39 10.43 -16.24
CA SER A 179 -4.64 11.13 -16.01
C SER A 179 -4.54 11.94 -14.72
N PHE A 180 -4.69 13.26 -14.85
CA PHE A 180 -4.69 14.20 -13.73
C PHE A 180 -6.09 14.54 -13.24
N ASP A 181 -7.13 14.14 -13.97
CA ASP A 181 -8.53 14.51 -13.69
C ASP A 181 -9.31 13.40 -12.98
N SER A 182 -8.86 12.15 -13.12
CA SER A 182 -9.63 10.99 -12.65
C SER A 182 -9.41 10.70 -11.17
N LEU A 183 -8.21 10.93 -10.65
CA LEU A 183 -7.88 10.79 -9.23
C LEU A 183 -6.69 11.70 -8.92
N ASN A 184 -6.92 12.73 -8.11
CA ASN A 184 -5.89 13.66 -7.69
C ASN A 184 -6.19 14.20 -6.29
N VAL A 185 -5.19 14.84 -5.70
CA VAL A 185 -5.36 15.75 -4.58
C VAL A 185 -5.10 17.13 -5.15
N GLU A 186 -6.01 18.05 -4.92
CA GLU A 186 -5.73 19.44 -5.26
C GLU A 186 -4.54 19.89 -4.35
N ASN A 187 -3.32 20.19 -4.85
CA ASN A 187 -2.15 20.86 -4.20
C ASN A 187 -1.81 22.34 -4.66
N THR A 188 -1.84 23.33 -3.76
CA THR A 188 -1.82 24.83 -3.96
C THR A 188 -0.57 25.51 -4.50
N THR A 189 0.55 24.82 -4.74
CA THR A 189 1.79 25.57 -4.96
C THR A 189 2.07 25.90 -6.42
N THR A 190 1.48 25.18 -7.37
CA THR A 190 1.85 25.26 -8.79
C THR A 190 0.70 24.83 -9.69
N LYS A 191 0.41 25.59 -10.75
CA LYS A 191 -0.54 25.17 -11.78
C LYS A 191 0.07 24.08 -12.66
N ILE A 192 -0.70 23.04 -12.96
CA ILE A 192 -0.40 22.09 -14.03
C ILE A 192 -1.52 22.23 -15.06
N ASN A 193 -1.20 22.57 -16.31
CA ASN A 193 -2.18 22.76 -17.39
C ASN A 193 -3.32 23.73 -17.02
N ASP A 194 -2.98 24.90 -16.45
CA ASP A 194 -3.91 25.94 -15.99
C ASP A 194 -4.92 25.53 -14.90
N LYS A 195 -4.86 24.28 -14.43
CA LYS A 195 -5.64 23.81 -13.28
C LYS A 195 -4.92 24.13 -11.99
N GLU A 196 -5.67 24.76 -11.09
CA GLU A 196 -5.29 24.96 -9.70
C GLU A 196 -5.59 23.68 -8.93
N PHE A 197 -4.57 23.17 -8.28
CA PHE A 197 -4.67 22.13 -7.27
C PHE A 197 -4.42 22.91 -5.93
N GLY A 198 -4.98 22.60 -4.73
CA GLY A 198 -5.03 23.42 -3.49
C GLY A 198 -4.56 22.82 -2.12
N ASN A 199 -5.09 23.22 -0.94
CA ASN A 199 -5.00 22.40 0.29
C ASN A 199 -6.17 21.42 0.24
N GLY A 200 -6.09 20.55 -0.76
CA GLY A 200 -7.25 19.90 -1.33
C GLY A 200 -7.67 18.64 -0.62
N SER A 201 -8.95 18.38 -0.75
CA SER A 201 -9.47 17.03 -0.62
C SER A 201 -9.11 16.20 -1.85
N ILE A 202 -9.00 14.88 -1.69
CA ILE A 202 -9.04 13.93 -2.80
C ILE A 202 -10.25 14.22 -3.69
N LYS A 203 -10.02 14.35 -4.99
CA LYS A 203 -11.05 14.35 -6.03
C LYS A 203 -10.94 13.05 -6.83
N MET A 204 -12.07 12.39 -7.03
CA MET A 204 -12.09 11.10 -7.71
C MET A 204 -13.29 10.95 -8.63
N ASN A 205 -13.02 10.70 -9.91
CA ASN A 205 -13.99 10.11 -10.82
C ASN A 205 -14.03 8.59 -10.62
N GLY A 206 -14.85 8.13 -9.68
CA GLY A 206 -14.90 6.72 -9.29
C GLY A 206 -15.23 5.76 -10.45
N GLN A 207 -15.98 6.19 -11.47
CA GLN A 207 -16.29 5.34 -12.62
C GLN A 207 -15.06 5.13 -13.51
N ASP A 208 -14.31 6.19 -13.78
CA ASP A 208 -13.11 6.11 -14.61
C ASP A 208 -11.99 5.36 -13.87
N VAL A 209 -11.80 5.63 -12.58
CA VAL A 209 -10.88 4.86 -11.72
C VAL A 209 -11.24 3.38 -11.73
N PHE A 210 -12.51 3.03 -11.51
CA PHE A 210 -12.95 1.63 -11.49
C PHE A 210 -12.66 0.93 -12.82
N LYS A 211 -12.99 1.57 -13.94
CA LYS A 211 -12.78 1.01 -15.29
C LYS A 211 -11.30 0.73 -15.55
N ASN A 212 -10.43 1.72 -15.36
CA ASN A 212 -9.00 1.60 -15.65
C ASN A 212 -8.30 0.66 -14.65
N ALA A 213 -8.62 0.72 -13.36
CA ALA A 213 -8.07 -0.20 -12.37
C ALA A 213 -8.38 -1.66 -12.70
N CYS A 214 -9.65 -1.97 -13.01
CA CYS A 214 -10.05 -3.33 -13.36
C CYS A 214 -9.35 -3.84 -14.62
N SER A 215 -9.26 -3.03 -15.69
CA SER A 215 -8.62 -3.48 -16.93
C SER A 215 -7.11 -3.65 -16.77
N SER A 216 -6.43 -2.63 -16.23
CA SER A 216 -4.98 -2.56 -16.17
C SER A 216 -4.38 -3.58 -15.21
N MET A 217 -4.94 -3.69 -13.99
CA MET A 217 -4.44 -4.68 -13.03
C MET A 217 -4.70 -6.10 -13.51
N ARG A 218 -5.88 -6.36 -14.11
CA ARG A 218 -6.22 -7.69 -14.62
C ARG A 218 -5.28 -8.13 -15.73
N GLU A 219 -5.01 -7.26 -16.70
CA GLU A 219 -4.09 -7.56 -17.80
C GLU A 219 -2.69 -7.91 -17.27
N ASP A 220 -2.16 -7.11 -16.36
CA ASP A 220 -0.84 -7.30 -15.76
C ASP A 220 -0.76 -8.63 -14.96
N VAL A 221 -1.75 -8.89 -14.10
CA VAL A 221 -1.80 -10.11 -13.30
C VAL A 221 -1.91 -11.36 -14.19
N ILE A 222 -2.74 -11.33 -15.24
CA ILE A 222 -2.83 -12.44 -16.21
C ILE A 222 -1.47 -12.70 -16.86
N ASN A 223 -0.77 -11.65 -17.30
CA ASN A 223 0.53 -11.80 -17.93
C ASN A 223 1.57 -12.40 -16.96
N ILE A 224 1.58 -11.96 -15.70
CA ILE A 224 2.48 -12.49 -14.68
C ILE A 224 2.19 -13.97 -14.40
N VAL A 225 0.94 -14.33 -14.16
CA VAL A 225 0.55 -15.72 -13.85
C VAL A 225 0.81 -16.64 -15.05
N LYS A 226 0.52 -16.19 -16.28
CA LYS A 226 0.78 -16.96 -17.50
C LYS A 226 2.26 -17.32 -17.67
N GLU A 227 3.15 -16.38 -17.35
CA GLU A 227 4.60 -16.59 -17.52
C GLU A 227 5.26 -17.27 -16.32
N SER A 228 4.73 -17.04 -15.11
CA SER A 228 5.37 -17.47 -13.87
C SER A 228 4.72 -18.71 -13.24
N GLY A 229 3.61 -19.19 -13.80
CA GLY A 229 2.82 -20.29 -13.27
C GLY A 229 2.00 -19.90 -12.03
N GLU A 230 1.66 -20.89 -11.20
CA GLU A 230 0.83 -20.68 -10.02
C GLU A 230 1.42 -19.68 -9.02
N VAL A 231 0.53 -18.90 -8.40
CA VAL A 231 0.78 -17.93 -7.32
C VAL A 231 0.02 -18.41 -6.09
N ASP A 232 0.72 -18.53 -4.97
CA ASP A 232 0.12 -19.03 -3.72
C ASP A 232 -0.69 -17.95 -3.01
N TRP A 233 -0.20 -16.71 -3.02
CA TRP A 233 -0.85 -15.57 -2.37
C TRP A 233 -0.89 -14.35 -3.27
N PHE A 234 -2.10 -13.87 -3.54
CA PHE A 234 -2.35 -12.62 -4.23
C PHE A 234 -2.80 -11.56 -3.22
N ILE A 235 -1.96 -10.55 -3.03
CA ILE A 235 -2.16 -9.48 -2.04
C ILE A 235 -2.23 -8.13 -2.78
N PRO A 236 -3.40 -7.79 -3.35
CA PRO A 236 -3.56 -6.55 -4.10
C PRO A 236 -3.74 -5.33 -3.17
N HIS A 237 -3.61 -4.13 -3.73
CA HIS A 237 -4.04 -2.89 -3.09
C HIS A 237 -5.54 -2.95 -2.75
N GLN A 238 -5.90 -2.58 -1.52
CA GLN A 238 -7.25 -2.72 -0.96
C GLN A 238 -8.16 -1.53 -1.32
N ALA A 239 -8.28 -1.19 -2.61
CA ALA A 239 -9.03 -0.02 -3.06
C ALA A 239 -10.53 -0.11 -2.76
N ASN A 240 -11.15 -1.22 -3.19
CA ASN A 240 -12.49 -1.66 -2.83
C ASN A 240 -12.69 -3.11 -3.29
N LEU A 241 -13.61 -3.83 -2.66
CA LEU A 241 -13.87 -5.24 -2.93
C LEU A 241 -14.36 -5.52 -4.36
N ARG A 242 -15.06 -4.58 -5.00
CA ARG A 242 -15.60 -4.77 -6.36
C ARG A 242 -14.49 -4.82 -7.40
N ILE A 243 -13.47 -3.97 -7.29
CA ILE A 243 -12.29 -4.01 -8.15
C ILE A 243 -11.59 -5.36 -7.97
N LEU A 244 -11.35 -5.77 -6.72
CA LEU A 244 -10.65 -7.03 -6.46
C LEU A 244 -11.39 -8.23 -7.03
N LYS A 245 -12.71 -8.31 -6.82
CA LYS A 245 -13.56 -9.35 -7.42
C LYS A 245 -13.45 -9.36 -8.94
N LYS A 246 -13.40 -8.19 -9.59
CA LYS A 246 -13.30 -8.08 -11.06
C LYS A 246 -11.91 -8.47 -11.59
N VAL A 247 -10.85 -8.10 -10.88
CA VAL A 247 -9.48 -8.48 -11.21
C VAL A 247 -9.30 -9.99 -11.06
N SER A 248 -9.85 -10.59 -10.00
CA SER A 248 -9.76 -12.03 -9.73
C SER A 248 -10.78 -12.91 -10.47
N GLU A 249 -11.76 -12.31 -11.17
CA GLU A 249 -12.84 -13.06 -11.83
C GLU A 249 -12.27 -14.02 -12.90
N ASN A 250 -12.58 -15.31 -12.83
CA ASN A 250 -12.09 -16.33 -13.77
C ASN A 250 -10.56 -16.36 -13.94
N LEU A 251 -9.81 -15.91 -12.93
CA LEU A 251 -8.36 -15.90 -12.94
C LEU A 251 -7.84 -17.23 -12.38
N SER A 252 -7.38 -18.13 -13.27
CA SER A 252 -6.72 -19.36 -12.86
C SER A 252 -5.28 -19.09 -12.38
N GLY A 253 -4.71 -20.03 -11.62
CA GLY A 253 -3.33 -19.94 -11.16
C GLY A 253 -3.11 -19.05 -9.95
N ILE A 254 -4.16 -18.57 -9.29
CA ILE A 254 -4.08 -17.92 -7.96
C ILE A 254 -4.79 -18.80 -6.94
N LYS A 255 -4.08 -19.21 -5.89
CA LYS A 255 -4.65 -20.08 -4.84
C LYS A 255 -5.44 -19.29 -3.78
N ASN A 256 -4.87 -18.18 -3.31
CA ASN A 256 -5.47 -17.39 -2.24
C ASN A 256 -5.48 -15.90 -2.61
N LEU A 257 -6.63 -15.24 -2.45
CA LEU A 257 -6.78 -13.79 -2.52
C LEU A 257 -6.88 -13.24 -1.09
N VAL A 258 -6.06 -12.25 -0.76
CA VAL A 258 -6.08 -11.58 0.55
C VAL A 258 -6.92 -10.32 0.49
N TYR A 259 -7.89 -10.22 1.40
CA TYR A 259 -8.76 -9.05 1.55
C TYR A 259 -8.96 -8.73 3.02
N ASN A 260 -8.67 -7.49 3.40
CA ASN A 260 -8.92 -6.94 4.75
C ASN A 260 -9.42 -5.49 4.68
N GLY A 261 -9.79 -5.02 3.48
CA GLY A 261 -10.36 -3.70 3.28
C GLY A 261 -11.72 -3.51 3.98
N ASP A 262 -12.39 -4.59 4.36
CA ASP A 262 -13.59 -4.54 5.22
C ASP A 262 -13.29 -3.91 6.58
N LYS A 263 -12.11 -4.22 7.12
CA LYS A 263 -11.63 -3.75 8.43
C LYS A 263 -10.92 -2.40 8.36
N TYR A 264 -9.97 -2.23 7.45
CA TYR A 264 -9.09 -1.05 7.41
C TYR A 264 -9.55 0.04 6.44
N GLY A 265 -10.46 -0.27 5.52
CA GLY A 265 -10.76 0.59 4.38
C GLY A 265 -9.59 0.66 3.38
N ASN A 266 -9.58 1.70 2.56
CA ASN A 266 -8.49 2.00 1.63
C ASN A 266 -7.43 2.85 2.33
N THR A 267 -6.29 2.24 2.68
CA THR A 267 -5.16 2.92 3.33
C THR A 267 -4.02 3.26 2.37
N SER A 268 -4.33 3.45 1.07
CA SER A 268 -3.35 3.79 0.02
C SER A 268 -2.12 2.86 0.06
N ALA A 269 -0.89 3.39 0.12
CA ALA A 269 0.34 2.61 0.13
C ALA A 269 0.45 1.65 1.34
N ALA A 270 -0.24 1.90 2.45
CA ALA A 270 -0.23 1.00 3.60
C ALA A 270 -1.08 -0.27 3.40
N SER A 271 -1.94 -0.33 2.37
CA SER A 271 -2.93 -1.40 2.27
C SER A 271 -2.33 -2.79 2.05
N ILE A 272 -1.30 -2.89 1.20
CA ILE A 272 -0.65 -4.16 0.88
C ILE A 272 0.13 -4.69 2.10
N PRO A 273 0.98 -3.91 2.79
CA PRO A 273 1.69 -4.43 3.95
C PRO A 273 0.76 -4.72 5.13
N LEU A 274 -0.36 -4.00 5.30
CA LEU A 274 -1.39 -4.37 6.28
C LEU A 274 -2.01 -5.74 5.95
N ALA A 275 -2.36 -5.99 4.68
CA ALA A 275 -2.89 -7.28 4.23
C ALA A 275 -1.88 -8.43 4.32
N LEU A 276 -0.62 -8.17 3.98
CA LEU A 276 0.46 -9.14 4.15
C LEU A 276 0.67 -9.50 5.63
N TYR A 277 0.58 -8.53 6.54
CA TYR A 277 0.72 -8.78 7.98
C TYR A 277 -0.32 -9.76 8.50
N ASP A 278 -1.58 -9.67 8.04
CA ASP A 278 -2.64 -10.60 8.49
C ASP A 278 -2.26 -12.06 8.15
N VAL A 279 -1.75 -12.31 6.94
CA VAL A 279 -1.30 -13.66 6.52
C VAL A 279 -0.01 -14.09 7.23
N PHE A 280 0.92 -13.16 7.44
CA PHE A 280 2.17 -13.40 8.15
C PHE A 280 1.92 -13.79 9.61
N LYS A 281 1.09 -13.01 10.32
CA LYS A 281 0.74 -13.23 11.73
C LYS A 281 0.01 -14.55 11.95
N GLU A 282 -0.80 -14.98 10.99
CA GLU A 282 -1.48 -16.28 11.02
C GLU A 282 -0.54 -17.47 10.76
N GLY A 283 0.74 -17.23 10.45
CA GLY A 283 1.71 -18.30 10.20
C GLY A 283 1.45 -19.08 8.91
N LYS A 284 0.71 -18.49 7.96
CA LYS A 284 0.31 -19.14 6.69
C LYS A 284 1.38 -19.07 5.59
N LEU A 285 2.39 -18.22 5.78
CA LEU A 285 3.50 -18.07 4.86
C LEU A 285 4.55 -19.16 5.06
N SER A 286 5.13 -19.66 3.97
CA SER A 286 6.16 -20.69 3.99
C SER A 286 7.17 -20.45 2.87
N SER A 287 8.43 -20.87 3.10
CA SER A 287 9.48 -20.81 2.07
C SER A 287 9.04 -21.56 0.80
N GLY A 288 9.44 -21.03 -0.35
CA GLY A 288 9.08 -21.54 -1.67
C GLY A 288 7.76 -21.01 -2.22
N GLN A 289 6.87 -20.45 -1.38
CA GLN A 289 5.60 -19.87 -1.82
C GLN A 289 5.81 -18.62 -2.67
N LYS A 290 4.93 -18.40 -3.63
CA LYS A 290 4.91 -17.22 -4.51
C LYS A 290 3.88 -16.21 -4.04
N LEU A 291 4.34 -14.98 -3.78
CA LEU A 291 3.53 -13.84 -3.37
C LEU A 291 3.51 -12.82 -4.51
N LEU A 292 2.30 -12.45 -4.93
CA LEU A 292 2.06 -11.41 -5.93
C LEU A 292 1.42 -10.18 -5.26
N PHE A 293 2.13 -9.06 -5.30
CA PHE A 293 1.60 -7.75 -4.92
C PHE A 293 1.25 -6.98 -6.19
N THR A 294 0.12 -6.28 -6.19
CA THR A 294 -0.30 -5.44 -7.32
C THR A 294 -1.00 -4.18 -6.82
N GLY A 295 -0.78 -3.07 -7.51
CA GLY A 295 -1.35 -1.78 -7.16
C GLY A 295 -1.82 -1.02 -8.39
N PHE A 296 -2.81 -0.15 -8.19
CA PHE A 296 -3.27 0.85 -9.16
C PHE A 296 -3.47 2.16 -8.41
N ALA A 297 -3.04 3.26 -9.00
CA ALA A 297 -2.92 4.54 -8.32
C ALA A 297 -3.19 5.73 -9.23
N ALA A 298 -3.40 6.88 -8.60
CA ALA A 298 -3.39 8.19 -9.24
C ALA A 298 -2.16 8.33 -10.14
N GLY A 299 -2.33 8.99 -11.29
CA GLY A 299 -1.26 9.08 -12.27
C GLY A 299 -1.77 9.02 -13.69
N PHE A 300 -2.50 8.00 -14.17
CA PHE A 300 -2.64 6.67 -13.56
C PHE A 300 -1.34 5.88 -13.65
N ARG A 301 -1.07 5.12 -12.60
CA ARG A 301 0.10 4.24 -12.45
C ARG A 301 -0.37 2.90 -11.95
N TRP A 302 0.25 1.82 -12.42
CA TRP A 302 0.02 0.49 -11.87
C TRP A 302 1.25 -0.38 -12.07
N GLY A 303 1.33 -1.44 -11.29
CA GLY A 303 2.39 -2.40 -11.41
C GLY A 303 2.18 -3.56 -10.46
N SER A 304 3.05 -4.54 -10.60
CA SER A 304 3.05 -5.72 -9.77
C SER A 304 4.45 -6.17 -9.46
N VAL A 305 4.61 -6.89 -8.35
CA VAL A 305 5.85 -7.58 -8.01
C VAL A 305 5.52 -8.99 -7.54
N LEU A 306 6.19 -9.96 -8.16
CA LEU A 306 6.11 -11.38 -7.84
C LEU A 306 7.41 -11.80 -7.20
N VAL A 307 7.33 -12.33 -5.98
CA VAL A 307 8.47 -12.89 -5.26
C VAL A 307 8.21 -14.33 -4.84
N GLN A 308 9.30 -15.07 -4.67
CA GLN A 308 9.31 -16.36 -3.99
C GLN A 308 9.89 -16.17 -2.59
N LEU A 309 9.23 -16.72 -1.57
CA LEU A 309 9.67 -16.67 -0.17
C LEU A 309 10.82 -17.62 0.16
#